data_AF-A0A9P0LPW2-F1
#
_entry.id   AF-A0A9P0LPW2-F1
#
_cell.length_a   1.000
_cell.length_b   1.000
_cell.length_c   1.000
_cell.angle_alpha   90.00
_cell.angle_beta   90.00
_cell.angle_gamma   90.00
#
_symmetry.space_group_name_H-M   'P 1'
#
loop_
_entity.id
_entity.type
_entity.pdbx_description
1 polymer ?
#
loop_
_entity_poly.entity_id
_entity_poly.type
_entity_poly.pdbx_seq_one_letter_code
_entity_poly.pdbx_strand_id
1 'polypeptide(L)' 'MTDMHFVYGMALGKARRARRLYGQQFPQRPTPNVHTFINIHAQLCETGSFKRSTGVPGRPVTATTIQIEEV' A
#
# COMPACT_ATOMS: atom_id res chain seq x y z
N MET A 1 0.40 -2.14 -2.27
CA MET A 1 -0.55 -1.25 -1.57
C MET A 1 -1.49 -2.03 -0.65
N THR A 2 -1.73 -3.31 -0.92
CA THR A 2 -2.53 -4.22 -0.08
C THR A 2 -2.06 -4.25 1.38
N ASP A 3 -0.76 -4.40 1.63
CA ASP A 3 -0.18 -4.39 2.99
C ASP A 3 -0.49 -3.08 3.75
N MET A 4 -0.42 -1.94 3.06
CA MET A 4 -0.68 -0.62 3.66
C MET A 4 -2.16 -0.48 4.01
N HIS A 5 -3.06 -0.89 3.12
CA HIS A 5 -4.50 -0.87 3.38
C HIS A 5 -4.89 -1.85 4.49
N PHE A 6 -4.30 -3.05 4.52
CA PHE A 6 -4.51 -4.03 5.57
C PHE A 6 -4.11 -3.47 6.94
N VAL A 7 -2.91 -2.87 7.05
CA VAL A 7 -2.45 -2.22 8.29
C VAL A 7 -3.34 -1.02 8.65
N TYR A 8 -3.87 -0.29 7.68
CA TYR A 8 -4.83 0.79 7.92
C TYR A 8 -6.16 0.30 8.50
N GLY A 9 -6.66 -0.84 7.99
CA GLY A 9 -7.81 -1.55 8.56
C GLY A 9 -7.56 -2.03 9.99
N MET A 10 -6.41 -2.67 10.23
CA MET A 10 -5.98 -3.08 11.59
C MET A 10 -5.87 -1.89 12.55
N ALA A 11 -5.51 -0.72 12.03
CA ALA A 11 -5.43 0.52 12.80
C ALA A 11 -6.78 1.21 13.03
N LEU A 12 -7.91 0.58 12.66
CA LEU A 12 -9.26 1.14 12.77
C LEU A 12 -9.40 2.51 12.06
N GLY A 13 -8.77 2.64 10.89
CA GLY A 13 -8.76 3.89 10.12
C GLY A 13 -7.89 5.00 10.73
N LYS A 14 -7.09 4.72 11.77
CA LYS A 14 -6.18 5.71 12.36
C LYS A 14 -4.84 5.70 11.63
N ALA A 15 -4.68 6.63 10.68
CA ALA A 15 -3.50 6.70 9.82
C ALA A 15 -2.16 6.81 10.58
N ARG A 16 -2.10 7.53 11.71
CA ARG A 16 -0.87 7.62 12.54
C ARG A 16 -0.51 6.29 13.19
N ARG A 17 -1.52 5.55 13.66
CA ARG A 17 -1.36 4.21 14.22
C ARG A 17 -0.96 3.22 13.13
N ALA A 18 -1.57 3.30 11.96
CA ALA A 18 -1.21 2.51 10.78
C ALA A 18 0.26 2.72 10.41
N ARG A 19 0.75 3.96 10.40
CA ARG A 19 2.17 4.25 10.12
C ARG A 19 3.12 3.56 11.11
N ARG A 20 2.80 3.62 12.40
CA ARG A 20 3.63 2.98 13.45
C ARG A 20 3.62 1.46 13.30
N LEU A 21 2.44 0.86 13.12
CA LEU A 21 2.29 -0.58 12.91
C LEU A 21 3.02 -1.04 11.66
N TYR A 22 2.92 -0.28 10.56
CA TYR A 22 3.60 -0.61 9.31
C TYR A 22 5.12 -0.60 9.48
N GLY A 23 5.68 0.41 10.17
CA GLY A 23 7.11 0.47 10.45
C GLY A 23 7.60 -0.64 11.38
N GLN A 24 6.77 -1.09 12.32
CA GLN A 24 7.09 -2.22 13.20
C GLN A 24 7.04 -3.56 12.46
N GLN A 25 6.05 -3.74 11.58
CA GLN A 25 5.82 -4.99 10.85
C GLN A 25 6.77 -5.15 9.65
N PHE A 26 7.18 -4.04 9.04
CA PHE A 26 8.07 -4.03 7.88
C PHE A 26 9.29 -3.13 8.12
N PRO A 27 10.19 -3.49 9.04
CA PRO A 27 11.37 -2.66 9.35
C PRO A 27 12.33 -2.51 8.15
N GLN A 28 12.30 -3.45 7.21
CA GLN A 28 13.12 -3.42 5.99
C GLN A 28 12.54 -2.51 4.89
N ARG A 29 11.32 -1.98 5.06
CA ARG A 29 10.65 -1.13 4.05
C ARG A 29 10.60 0.32 4.53
N PRO A 30 10.71 1.30 3.61
CA PRO A 30 10.51 2.70 3.98
C PRO A 30 9.08 2.91 4.50
N THR A 31 8.97 3.65 5.60
CA THR A 31 7.68 3.93 6.23
C THR A 31 6.90 4.93 5.38
N PRO A 32 5.72 4.58 4.85
CA PRO A 32 4.92 5.48 4.03
C PRO A 32 4.33 6.63 4.87
N ASN A 33 4.00 7.73 4.20
CA ASN A 33 3.39 8.88 4.84
C ASN A 33 1.96 8.55 5.30
N VAL A 34 1.49 9.26 6.33
CA VAL A 34 0.14 9.18 6.90
C VAL A 34 -0.92 9.38 5.81
N HIS A 35 -0.69 10.32 4.90
CA HIS A 35 -1.58 10.59 3.75
C HIS A 35 -1.67 9.43 2.76
N THR A 36 -0.62 8.62 2.62
CA THR A 36 -0.63 7.46 1.72
C THR A 36 -1.70 6.46 2.14
N PHE A 37 -1.86 6.21 3.44
CA PHE A 37 -2.90 5.32 3.95
C PHE A 37 -4.31 5.85 3.69
N ILE A 38 -4.52 7.16 3.89
CA ILE A 38 -5.81 7.81 3.67
C ILE A 38 -6.18 7.76 2.19
N ASN A 39 -5.24 8.12 1.31
CA ASN A 39 -5.48 8.15 -0.13
C ASN A 39 -5.79 6.75 -0.67
N ILE A 40 -5.05 5.73 -0.22
CA ILE A 40 -5.33 4.34 -0.60
C ILE A 40 -6.75 3.93 -0.21
N HIS A 41 -7.21 4.32 0.98
CA HIS A 41 -8.56 4.03 1.43
C HIS A 41 -9.62 4.81 0.64
N ALA A 42 -9.45 6.12 0.48
CA ALA A 42 -10.37 6.96 -0.29
C ALA A 42 -10.51 6.45 -1.74
N GLN A 43 -9.38 6.15 -2.38
CA GLN A 43 -9.36 5.60 -3.73
C GLN A 43 -10.09 4.24 -3.82
N LEU A 44 -9.95 3.38 -2.81
CA LEU A 44 -10.67 2.11 -2.75
C LEU A 44 -12.18 2.33 -2.60
N CYS A 45 -12.60 3.29 -1.77
CA CYS A 45 -14.02 3.65 -1.64
C CYS A 45 -14.59 4.26 -2.92
N GLU A 46 -13.82 5.07 -3.65
CA GLU A 46 -14.27 5.76 -4.86
C GLU A 46 -14.27 4.87 -6.10
N THR A 47 -13.26 4.02 -6.27
CA THR A 47 -13.01 3.29 -7.52
C THR A 47 -13.02 1.77 -7.37
N GLY A 48 -13.08 1.25 -6.14
CA GLY A 48 -12.99 -0.19 -5.87
C GLY A 48 -11.64 -0.82 -6.22
N SER A 49 -10.63 -0.01 -6.55
CA SER A 49 -9.35 -0.49 -7.09
C SER A 49 -8.17 0.34 -6.62
N PHE A 50 -7.07 -0.33 -6.30
CA PHE A 50 -5.78 0.32 -6.10
C PHE A 50 -5.17 0.60 -7.48
N LYS A 51 -5.51 1.73 -8.13
CA LYS A 51 -4.80 2.09 -9.37
C LYS A 51 -3.32 2.25 -9.05
N ARG A 52 -2.49 1.41 -9.66
CA ARG A 52 -1.08 1.74 -9.81
C ARG A 52 -1.04 2.95 -10.74
N SER A 53 -0.42 4.05 -10.30
CA SER A 53 -0.05 5.10 -11.23
C SER A 53 0.95 4.47 -12.20
N THR A 54 0.46 3.96 -13.33
CA THR A 54 1.29 3.68 -14.49
C THR A 54 1.68 5.05 -15.01
N GLY A 55 2.72 5.63 -14.43
CA GLY A 55 3.46 6.71 -15.06
C GLY A 55 3.78 6.27 -16.49
N VAL A 56 3.63 7.20 -17.43
CA VAL A 56 3.96 7.08 -18.85
C VAL A 56 5.14 6.12 -19.07
N PRO A 57 5.05 5.13 -19.98
CA PRO A 57 6.02 4.04 -20.09
C PRO A 57 7.33 4.54 -20.70
N GLY A 58 8.16 5.18 -19.89
CA GLY A 58 9.54 5.53 -20.22
C GLY A 58 10.48 4.68 -19.38
N ARG A 59 10.61 3.39 -19.75
CA ARG A 59 11.67 2.40 -19.39
C ARG A 59 11.07 1.09 -18.85
N PRO A 60 11.22 -0.04 -19.56
CA PRO A 60 10.82 -1.34 -19.02
C PRO A 60 11.76 -1.70 -17.86
N VAL A 61 11.22 -1.65 -16.65
CA VAL A 61 11.82 -2.34 -15.50
C VAL A 61 11.34 -3.77 -15.60
N THR A 62 12.26 -4.70 -15.85
CA THR A 62 12.04 -6.14 -15.80
C THR A 62 11.45 -6.50 -14.43
N ALA A 63 10.13 -6.65 -14.39
CA ALA A 63 9.42 -7.09 -13.21
C ALA A 63 9.61 -8.60 -13.09
N THR A 64 10.49 -9.04 -12.20
CA THR A 64 10.48 -10.41 -11.70
C THR A 64 9.17 -10.62 -10.96
N THR A 65 8.26 -11.34 -11.60
CA THR A 65 6.98 -11.79 -11.04
C THR A 65 7.27 -12.69 -9.83
N ILE A 66 7.16 -12.15 -8.61
CA ILE A 66 6.98 -12.99 -7.42
C ILE A 66 5.52 -13.43 -7.45
N GLN A 67 5.31 -14.65 -7.97
CA GLN A 67 4.06 -15.38 -7.80
C GLN A 67 3.93 -15.68 -6.29
N ILE A 68 2.97 -15.05 -5.64
CA ILE A 68 2.50 -15.52 -4.33
C ILE A 68 1.14 -16.13 -4.61
N GLU A 69 1.16 -17.42 -4.92
CA GLU A 69 -0.02 -18.27 -5.00
C GLU A 69 -0.60 -18.42 -3.59
N GLU A 70 -1.90 -18.18 -3.46
CA GLU A 70 -2.70 -18.58 -2.31
C GLU A 70 -3.26 -19.97 -2.62
N VAL A 71 -2.76 -20.95 -1.84
CA VAL A 71 -3.23 -22.33 -1.59
C VAL A 71 -2.94 -23.40 -2.64
#